data_AF-S4I705-F1
#
_entry.id   AF-S4I705-F1
#
_cell.length_a   1.000
_cell.length_b   1.000
_cell.length_c   1.000
_cell.angle_alpha   90.00
_cell.angle_beta   90.00
_cell.angle_gamma   90.00
#
_symmetry.space_group_name_H-M   'P 1'
#
loop_
_entity.id
_entity.type
_entity.pdbx_description
1 polymer ?
#
loop_
_entity_poly.entity_id
_entity_poly.type
_entity_poly.pdbx_seq_one_letter_code
_entity_poly.pdbx_strand_id
1 'polypeptide(L)'
;MAQIKDMLESIKPIRFDGRDVDELRPVKITRNFTNVPEGSVLIECGNTRVMCTATFTIGVPRWRRDTGLGWVTAEYSMLPRATAERTDRESVKGKIG
;
A
#
# COMPACT_ATOMS: atom_id res chain seq x y z
N MET A 1 -20.30 -11.84 39.06
CA MET A 1 -19.17 -11.11 38.46
C MET A 1 -18.38 -11.96 37.47
N ALA A 2 -17.98 -13.20 37.80
CA ALA A 2 -17.31 -14.11 36.85
C ALA A 2 -18.18 -14.46 35.62
N GLN A 3 -19.44 -14.85 35.82
CA GLN A 3 -20.37 -15.20 34.71
C GLN A 3 -20.63 -14.06 33.71
N ILE A 4 -20.58 -12.81 34.14
CA ILE A 4 -20.77 -11.66 33.24
C ILE A 4 -19.51 -11.41 32.41
N LYS A 5 -18.33 -11.65 32.98
CA LYS A 5 -17.04 -11.53 32.29
C LYS A 5 -16.91 -12.61 31.21
N ASP A 6 -17.30 -13.84 31.54
CA ASP A 6 -17.32 -14.97 30.59
C ASP A 6 -18.32 -14.73 29.44
N MET A 7 -19.48 -14.11 29.72
CA MET A 7 -20.44 -13.68 28.69
C MET A 7 -19.86 -12.59 27.77
N LEU A 8 -19.11 -11.63 28.32
CA LEU A 8 -18.47 -10.56 27.54
C LEU A 8 -17.29 -11.08 26.71
N GLU A 9 -16.56 -12.10 27.19
CA GLU A 9 -15.53 -12.81 26.43
C GLU A 9 -16.11 -13.66 25.30
N SER A 10 -17.38 -14.10 25.40
CA SER A 10 -18.06 -14.89 24.35
C SER A 10 -18.62 -14.08 23.18
N ILE A 11 -18.79 -12.77 23.32
CA ILE A 11 -19.22 -11.91 22.20
C ILE A 11 -17.97 -11.57 21.40
N LYS A 12 -17.57 -12.47 20.50
CA LYS A 12 -16.54 -12.15 19.51
C LYS A 12 -17.17 -11.18 18.51
N PRO A 13 -16.79 -9.90 18.48
CA PRO A 13 -17.38 -8.97 17.54
C PRO A 13 -16.91 -9.35 16.13
N ILE A 14 -17.83 -9.89 15.33
CA ILE A 14 -17.57 -10.24 13.94
C ILE A 14 -17.71 -8.97 13.11
N ARG A 15 -16.70 -8.70 12.27
CA ARG A 15 -16.71 -7.54 11.37
C ARG A 15 -17.74 -7.74 10.26
N PHE A 16 -18.10 -6.67 9.55
CA PHE A 16 -19.09 -6.72 8.47
C PHE A 16 -18.77 -7.72 7.34
N ASP A 17 -17.49 -8.05 7.16
CA ASP A 17 -16.98 -8.98 6.16
C ASP A 17 -16.65 -10.38 6.73
N GLY A 18 -17.11 -10.67 7.95
CA GLY A 18 -16.95 -11.98 8.59
C GLY A 18 -15.58 -12.21 9.23
N ARG A 19 -14.65 -11.26 9.12
CA ARG A 19 -13.31 -11.38 9.70
C ARG A 19 -13.29 -11.12 11.20
N ASP A 20 -12.32 -11.71 11.88
CA ASP A 20 -12.01 -11.39 13.26
C ASP A 20 -11.41 -9.97 13.41
N VAL A 21 -11.46 -9.44 14.64
CA VAL A 21 -10.94 -8.10 14.96
C VAL A 21 -9.46 -7.93 14.62
N ASP A 22 -8.68 -9.00 14.78
CA ASP A 22 -7.24 -9.08 14.54
C ASP A 22 -6.88 -9.75 13.21
N GLU A 23 -7.88 -10.16 12.43
CA GLU A 23 -7.68 -10.78 11.12
C GLU A 23 -7.49 -9.74 10.02
N LEU A 24 -6.40 -9.88 9.26
CA LEU A 24 -6.09 -9.05 8.09
C LEU A 24 -7.02 -9.37 6.91
N ARG A 25 -7.11 -8.45 5.94
CA ARG A 25 -7.79 -8.75 4.66
C ARG A 25 -6.95 -9.80 3.91
N PRO A 26 -7.55 -10.58 2.98
CA PRO A 26 -6.78 -11.44 2.10
C PRO A 26 -5.69 -10.66 1.38
N VAL A 27 -4.44 -11.15 1.47
CA VAL A 27 -3.28 -10.54 0.84
C VAL A 27 -2.80 -11.42 -0.31
N LYS A 28 -2.61 -10.83 -1.48
CA LYS A 28 -2.00 -11.49 -2.64
C LYS A 28 -0.90 -10.62 -3.21
N ILE A 29 0.25 -11.23 -3.49
CA ILE A 29 1.41 -10.57 -4.07
C ILE A 29 1.73 -11.25 -5.40
N THR A 30 1.49 -10.54 -6.50
CA THR A 30 1.84 -11.01 -7.84
C THR A 30 3.15 -10.34 -8.26
N ARG A 31 4.24 -11.12 -8.30
CA ARG A 31 5.57 -10.65 -8.73
C ARG A 31 5.64 -10.63 -10.27
N ASN A 32 6.59 -9.85 -10.80
CA ASN A 32 6.81 -9.67 -12.23
C ASN A 32 5.52 -9.24 -12.95
N PHE A 33 4.77 -8.31 -12.35
CA PHE A 33 3.48 -7.87 -12.88
C PHE A 33 3.62 -7.10 -14.21
N THR A 34 4.72 -6.37 -14.38
CA THR A 34 5.15 -5.73 -15.62
C THR A 34 6.58 -6.12 -15.96
N ASN A 35 6.96 -5.98 -17.24
CA ASN A 35 8.23 -6.51 -17.76
C ASN A 35 9.38 -5.49 -17.83
N VAL A 36 9.08 -4.20 -17.62
CA VAL A 36 10.03 -3.11 -17.90
C VAL A 36 10.96 -2.81 -16.70
N PRO A 37 10.46 -2.55 -15.47
CA PRO A 37 11.33 -2.22 -14.36
C PRO A 37 12.04 -3.47 -13.81
N GLU A 38 13.18 -3.27 -13.15
CA GLU A 38 13.99 -4.32 -12.54
C GLU A 38 13.22 -5.09 -11.46
N GLY A 39 12.30 -4.41 -10.76
CA GLY A 39 11.31 -5.03 -9.89
C GLY A 39 9.90 -4.55 -10.20
N SER A 40 8.95 -5.48 -10.30
CA SER A 40 7.52 -5.17 -10.50
C SER A 40 6.64 -6.09 -9.66
N VAL A 41 5.69 -5.50 -8.92
CA VAL A 41 4.74 -6.24 -8.07
C VAL A 41 3.37 -5.57 -8.13
N LEU A 42 2.32 -6.38 -8.21
CA LEU A 42 0.96 -5.98 -7.84
C LEU A 42 0.63 -6.59 -6.48
N ILE A 43 0.42 -5.75 -5.47
CA ILE A 43 -0.07 -6.17 -4.15
C ILE A 43 -1.57 -5.87 -4.05
N GLU A 44 -2.32 -6.87 -3.59
CA GLU A 44 -3.75 -6.81 -3.36
C GLU A 44 -4.02 -7.09 -1.89
N CYS A 45 -4.67 -6.15 -1.19
CA CYS A 45 -5.09 -6.28 0.20
C CYS A 45 -6.62 -6.12 0.26
N GLY A 46 -7.35 -7.22 0.11
CA GLY A 46 -8.77 -7.18 -0.27
C GLY A 46 -8.96 -6.40 -1.58
N ASN A 47 -9.84 -5.39 -1.58
CA ASN A 47 -10.09 -4.56 -2.76
C ASN A 47 -9.04 -3.46 -3.01
N THR A 48 -8.10 -3.26 -2.07
CA THR A 48 -7.01 -2.29 -2.28
C THR A 48 -5.96 -2.93 -3.19
N ARG A 49 -5.66 -2.26 -4.31
CA ARG A 49 -4.64 -2.70 -5.26
C ARG A 49 -3.58 -1.62 -5.43
N VAL A 50 -2.31 -2.01 -5.28
CA VAL A 50 -1.17 -1.10 -5.46
C VAL A 50 -0.16 -1.76 -6.38
N MET A 51 0.19 -1.05 -7.46
CA MET A 51 1.28 -1.46 -8.34
C MET A 51 2.57 -0.80 -7.83
N CYS A 52 3.55 -1.61 -7.47
CA CYS A 52 4.86 -1.19 -7.00
C CYS A 52 5.92 -1.55 -8.05
N THR A 53 6.69 -0.55 -8.48
CA THR A 53 7.83 -0.76 -9.36
C THR A 53 9.09 -0.28 -8.66
N ALA A 54 10.18 -1.02 -8.79
CA ALA A 54 11.49 -0.65 -8.28
C ALA A 54 12.43 -0.47 -9.47
N THR A 55 13.12 0.67 -9.51
CA THR A 55 14.11 0.99 -10.53
C THR A 55 15.45 1.25 -9.88
N PHE A 56 16.51 0.80 -10.52
CA PHE A 56 17.87 1.05 -10.07
C PHE A 56 18.49 2.20 -10.86
N THR A 57 19.20 3.08 -10.18
CA THR A 57 19.98 4.14 -10.81
C THR A 57 21.37 4.13 -10.20
N ILE A 58 22.39 4.13 -11.06
CA ILE A 58 23.78 4.13 -10.61
C ILE A 58 24.09 5.46 -9.91
N GLY A 59 24.59 5.35 -8.68
CA GLY A 59 24.97 6.50 -7.84
C GLY A 59 23.95 6.81 -6.75
N VAL A 60 24.15 7.95 -6.09
CA VAL A 60 23.32 8.44 -4.97
C VAL A 60 23.12 9.95 -5.09
N PRO A 61 22.09 10.52 -4.44
CA PRO A 61 21.91 11.97 -4.39
C PRO A 61 23.16 12.70 -3.90
N ARG A 62 23.32 13.96 -4.31
CA ARG A 62 24.55 14.75 -4.06
C ARG A 62 24.96 14.79 -2.59
N TRP A 63 23.99 14.87 -1.68
CA TRP A 63 24.18 14.95 -0.24
C TRP A 63 24.51 13.59 0.42
N ARG A 64 24.38 12.47 -0.31
CA ARG A 64 24.75 11.12 0.12
C ARG A 64 26.11 10.64 -0.39
N ARG A 65 26.74 11.40 -1.28
CA ARG A 65 28.06 11.04 -1.85
C ARG A 65 29.09 10.84 -0.74
N ASP A 66 30.05 9.96 -1.00
CA ASP A 66 31.20 9.65 -0.13
C ASP A 66 30.86 9.01 1.23
N THR A 67 29.58 8.74 1.50
CA THR A 67 29.17 8.06 2.74
C THR A 67 29.35 6.54 2.71
N GLY A 68 29.64 5.96 1.54
CA GLY A 68 29.69 4.49 1.35
C GLY A 68 28.33 3.79 1.43
N LEU A 69 27.23 4.54 1.54
CA LEU A 69 25.88 4.01 1.70
C LEU A 69 25.02 4.27 0.45
N GLY A 70 24.05 3.37 0.21
CA GLY A 70 23.03 3.55 -0.82
C GLY A 70 21.92 4.53 -0.41
N TRP A 71 20.97 4.74 -1.33
CA TRP A 71 19.80 5.56 -1.09
C TRP A 71 18.56 4.94 -1.75
N VAL A 72 17.41 5.05 -1.08
CA VAL A 72 16.11 4.63 -1.61
C VAL A 72 15.16 5.81 -1.47
N THR A 73 14.40 6.09 -2.53
CA THR A 73 13.31 7.05 -2.55
C THR A 73 12.06 6.37 -3.09
N ALA A 74 10.89 6.93 -2.80
CA ALA A 74 9.62 6.44 -3.30
C ALA A 74 8.75 7.59 -3.79
N GLU A 75 7.98 7.31 -4.82
CA GLU A 75 6.92 8.19 -5.31
C GLU A 75 5.60 7.45 -5.18
N TYR A 76 4.52 8.22 -4.99
CA TYR A 76 3.17 7.70 -4.85
C TYR A 76 2.25 8.49 -5.77
N SER A 77 1.30 7.79 -6.39
CA SER A 77 0.20 8.43 -7.09
C SER A 77 -1.02 7.51 -7.09
N MET A 78 -2.21 8.12 -7.06
CA MET A 78 -3.48 7.41 -7.25
C MET A 78 -4.03 7.66 -8.65
N LEU A 79 -4.46 6.60 -9.33
CA LEU A 79 -5.21 6.74 -10.57
C LEU A 79 -6.56 7.44 -10.28
N PRO A 80 -7.02 8.35 -11.15
CA PRO A 80 -8.39 8.85 -11.07
C PRO A 80 -9.37 7.66 -11.07
N ARG A 81 -10.30 7.63 -10.10
CA ARG A 81 -11.20 6.49 -9.79
C ARG A 81 -10.59 5.31 -9.03
N ALA A 82 -9.45 5.50 -8.36
CA ALA A 82 -9.01 4.57 -7.31
C ALA A 82 -9.92 4.63 -6.06
N THR A 83 -10.67 5.72 -5.87
CA THR A 83 -11.64 5.95 -4.80
C THR A 83 -13.08 5.92 -5.31
N ALA A 84 -14.06 5.90 -4.39
CA ALA A 84 -15.49 5.90 -4.74
C ALA A 84 -15.89 7.09 -5.62
N GLU A 85 -15.37 8.27 -5.30
CA GLU A 85 -15.49 9.47 -6.11
C GLU A 85 -14.24 9.66 -6.99
N ARG A 86 -14.41 10.33 -8.13
CA ARG A 86 -13.27 10.62 -9.01
C ARG A 86 -12.40 11.68 -8.36
N THR A 87 -11.11 11.40 -8.22
CA THR A 87 -10.10 12.38 -7.84
C THR A 87 -9.43 12.97 -9.07
N ASP A 88 -9.10 14.26 -8.99
CA ASP A 88 -8.24 14.90 -9.97
C ASP A 88 -6.82 14.37 -9.86
N ARG A 89 -6.12 14.32 -11.00
CA ARG A 89 -4.76 13.80 -11.06
C ARG A 89 -3.82 14.77 -10.33
N GLU A 90 -3.01 14.26 -9.39
CA GLU A 90 -2.09 15.08 -8.60
C GLU A 90 -1.13 15.91 -9.47
N SER A 91 -0.70 15.38 -10.62
CA SER A 91 0.15 16.10 -11.58
C SER A 91 -0.50 17.32 -12.25
N VAL A 92 -1.82 17.46 -12.14
CA VAL A 92 -2.62 18.58 -12.70
C VAL A 92 -2.93 19.62 -11.63
N LYS A 93 -2.96 19.22 -10.36
CA LYS A 93 -3.28 20.11 -9.23
C LYS A 93 -2.17 21.15 -9.06
N GLY A 94 -2.49 22.43 -9.28
CA GLY A 94 -1.56 23.55 -9.11
C GLY A 94 -0.82 24.01 -10.36
N LYS A 95 -1.08 23.42 -11.54
CA LYS A 95 -0.63 24.03 -12.81
C LYS A 95 -1.62 25.13 -13.21
N ILE A 96 -1.17 26.38 -13.13
CA ILE A 96 -1.85 27.52 -13.76
C ILE A 96 -1.60 27.37 -15.26
N GLY A 97 -2.69 27.30 -16.04
CA GLY A 97 -2.63 27.31 -17.50
C GLY A 97 -2.18 28.65 -18.05
#